data_AF-A0A1V9ZZ58-F1
#
_entry.id   AF-A0A1V9ZZ58-F1
#
_cell.length_a   1.000
_cell.length_b   1.000
_cell.length_c   1.000
_cell.angle_alpha   90.00
_cell.angle_beta   90.00
_cell.angle_gamma   90.00
#
_symmetry.space_group_name_H-M   'P 1'
#
loop_
_entity.id
_entity.type
_entity.pdbx_description
1 polymer ?
#
loop_
_entity_poly.entity_id
_entity_poly.type
_entity_poly.pdbx_seq_one_letter_code
_entity_poly.pdbx_strand_id
1 'polypeptide(L)'
;MQRAARQTSLRWFSNKDVVLKKSSLAKHFNENPEKAMSVFRGLDTLGMGPDATQLRSILVTLSKSNREAEVKEVLEYAMKREISINWSDFFRNGLEHSSSPLQLVEMFESAVATNPSILPTSSYITIIRQCLKVNDFERALKLYKHIENEEFRLHQLNKGVMQVLVQLSKARTEENNEIIDKATKWTLGLFIKRRTSQVPMEEYLDVVAQANPEIVTTCLRMILRKETSPIPDHRQKQMETHINDATPIFDFCNKHNIGVSYHLFTSYFLKCKHANVNPKQVVQIFLEMEKKSLTQTSAAACTAAMHSCISHRENDLALACIRVALKQDLGRNSRHYNTAFWICSKTNEKELAIELFDNMRKQDEVIPNEKTLTSILLNLNTSNEGWNLQEVLAYFAKHQVKPTSREYSQLVEILSSTPSIEYPDIDQLKPEPTIVNKSPPRRKTQEEKDLAATEAMISKPIRAKPLKPAPRYRTPREPKKAVNTTNNEKNVVEPTSWKREEREKELTKEPEPKKDSSCSIM
;
A
#
# COMPACT_ATOMS: atom_id res chain seq x y z
N MET A 1 8.35 -62.03 24.51
CA MET A 1 9.04 -60.75 24.24
C MET A 1 8.13 -59.68 23.62
N GLN A 2 7.38 -59.93 22.55
CA GLN A 2 6.51 -58.90 21.91
C GLN A 2 5.46 -58.25 22.84
N ARG A 3 4.86 -59.01 23.78
CA ARG A 3 3.94 -58.44 24.80
C ARG A 3 4.63 -57.53 25.82
N ALA A 4 5.85 -57.86 26.22
CA ALA A 4 6.65 -57.03 27.13
C ALA A 4 7.11 -55.72 26.44
N ALA A 5 7.54 -55.81 25.18
CA ALA A 5 7.87 -54.65 24.34
C ALA A 5 6.64 -53.74 24.10
N ARG A 6 5.44 -54.31 23.93
CA ARG A 6 4.19 -53.55 23.86
C ARG A 6 3.83 -52.88 25.19
N GLN A 7 4.05 -53.53 26.33
CA GLN A 7 3.76 -52.92 27.64
C GLN A 7 4.73 -51.80 28.01
N THR A 8 6.02 -51.92 27.67
CA THR A 8 6.96 -50.82 27.80
C THR A 8 6.63 -49.68 26.85
N SER A 9 6.33 -49.92 25.57
CA SER A 9 5.95 -48.84 24.64
C SER A 9 4.67 -48.11 25.08
N LEU A 10 3.67 -48.82 25.59
CA LEU A 10 2.44 -48.20 26.13
C LEU A 10 2.68 -47.29 27.34
N ARG A 11 3.69 -47.56 28.18
CA ARG A 11 4.09 -46.64 29.27
C ARG A 11 4.64 -45.32 28.76
N TRP A 12 5.25 -45.29 27.57
CA TRP A 12 5.74 -44.06 26.98
C TRP A 12 4.59 -43.19 26.45
N PHE A 13 3.46 -43.79 26.06
CA PHE A 13 2.34 -43.09 25.42
C PHE A 13 1.03 -43.11 26.22
N SER A 14 1.03 -43.52 27.49
CA SER A 14 -0.18 -43.63 28.31
C SER A 14 -0.82 -42.25 28.59
N ASN A 15 -1.77 -41.92 27.71
CA ASN A 15 -2.68 -40.78 27.71
C ASN A 15 -3.76 -40.90 28.80
N LYS A 16 -3.73 -40.02 29.80
CA LYS A 16 -4.95 -39.40 30.36
C LYS A 16 -4.82 -37.90 30.69
N ASP A 17 -3.60 -37.34 30.70
CA ASP A 17 -3.36 -35.89 30.91
C ASP A 17 -2.83 -35.23 29.62
N VAL A 18 -3.66 -35.14 28.58
CA VAL A 18 -3.24 -34.88 27.19
C VAL A 18 -2.87 -33.42 26.89
N VAL A 19 -3.17 -32.45 27.76
CA VAL A 19 -3.15 -31.05 27.29
C VAL A 19 -1.80 -30.32 27.46
N LEU A 20 -0.86 -30.72 28.34
CA LEU A 20 0.39 -29.93 28.52
C LEU A 20 1.64 -30.67 29.02
N LYS A 21 1.60 -31.98 29.31
CA LYS A 21 2.81 -32.70 29.72
C LYS A 21 3.66 -33.03 28.49
N LYS A 22 4.80 -32.34 28.34
CA LYS A 22 5.89 -32.65 27.39
C LYS A 22 5.99 -34.18 27.22
N SER A 23 5.84 -34.69 25.99
CA SER A 23 5.84 -36.13 25.73
C SER A 23 7.05 -36.78 26.42
N SER A 24 6.83 -37.91 27.10
CA SER A 24 7.88 -38.67 27.78
C SER A 24 9.07 -38.89 26.84
N LEU A 25 8.79 -39.18 25.57
CA LEU A 25 9.75 -39.35 24.50
C LEU A 25 10.61 -38.10 24.25
N ALA A 26 10.01 -36.90 24.20
CA ALA A 26 10.78 -35.66 24.02
C ALA A 26 11.70 -35.34 25.22
N LYS A 27 11.32 -35.76 26.44
CA LYS A 27 12.24 -35.68 27.60
C LYS A 27 13.40 -36.64 27.44
N HIS A 28 13.14 -37.88 27.03
CA HIS A 28 14.19 -38.86 26.81
C HIS A 28 15.15 -38.48 25.67
N PHE A 29 14.68 -37.75 24.65
CA PHE A 29 15.56 -37.16 23.64
C PHE A 29 16.55 -36.12 24.21
N ASN A 30 16.21 -35.44 25.30
CA ASN A 30 17.14 -34.55 25.99
C ASN A 30 18.14 -35.32 26.87
N GLU A 31 17.72 -36.45 27.47
CA GLU A 31 18.53 -37.21 28.42
C GLU A 31 19.47 -38.23 27.75
N ASN A 32 18.96 -38.97 26.75
CA ASN A 32 19.70 -40.02 26.05
C ASN A 32 19.17 -40.20 24.61
N PRO A 33 19.64 -39.39 23.65
CA PRO A 33 19.11 -39.36 22.29
C PRO A 33 19.31 -40.68 21.54
N GLU A 34 20.41 -41.40 21.77
CA GLU A 34 20.68 -42.69 21.11
C GLU A 34 19.64 -43.76 21.51
N LYS A 35 19.33 -43.85 22.81
CA LYS A 35 18.28 -44.75 23.30
C LYS A 35 16.90 -44.29 22.81
N ALA A 36 16.63 -43.00 22.80
CA ALA A 36 15.37 -42.48 22.27
C ALA A 36 15.20 -42.76 20.77
N MET A 37 16.27 -42.67 19.97
CA MET A 37 16.27 -43.03 18.55
C MET A 37 16.06 -44.53 18.32
N SER A 38 16.67 -45.40 19.14
CA SER A 38 16.41 -46.85 19.01
C SER A 38 14.96 -47.20 19.34
N VAL A 39 14.35 -46.54 20.34
CA VAL A 39 12.91 -46.65 20.62
C VAL A 39 12.09 -46.12 19.44
N PHE A 40 12.44 -44.96 18.88
CA PHE A 40 11.78 -44.37 17.71
C PHE A 40 11.77 -45.33 16.51
N ARG A 41 12.92 -45.92 16.17
CA ARG A 41 13.05 -46.95 15.11
C ARG A 41 12.20 -48.18 15.42
N GLY A 42 12.20 -48.62 16.68
CA GLY A 42 11.39 -49.77 17.12
C GLY A 42 9.88 -49.54 17.00
N LEU A 43 9.41 -48.32 17.27
CA LEU A 43 7.98 -47.98 17.18
C LEU A 43 7.44 -48.07 15.76
N ASP A 44 8.25 -47.72 14.77
CA ASP A 44 7.88 -47.85 13.36
C ASP A 44 7.63 -49.32 12.98
N THR A 45 8.50 -50.23 13.43
CA THR A 45 8.33 -51.68 13.18
C THR A 45 7.06 -52.25 13.80
N LEU A 46 6.52 -51.61 14.83
CA LEU A 46 5.29 -52.01 15.52
C LEU A 46 4.04 -51.34 14.94
N GLY A 47 4.18 -50.47 13.93
CA GLY A 47 3.07 -49.69 13.37
C GLY A 47 2.52 -48.61 14.32
N MET A 48 3.28 -48.26 15.36
CA MET A 48 2.92 -47.26 16.36
C MET A 48 3.77 -45.99 16.18
N GLY A 49 3.82 -45.49 14.94
CA GLY A 49 4.58 -44.30 14.61
C GLY A 49 4.12 -43.07 15.42
N PRO A 50 5.03 -42.15 15.75
CA PRO A 50 4.66 -40.93 16.45
C PRO A 50 3.75 -40.04 15.60
N ASP A 51 2.83 -39.33 16.25
CA ASP A 51 1.97 -38.36 15.58
C ASP A 51 2.75 -37.09 15.16
N ALA A 52 2.11 -36.21 14.38
CA ALA A 52 2.72 -34.97 13.90
C ALA A 52 3.19 -34.03 15.03
N THR A 53 2.50 -34.03 16.17
CA THR A 53 2.83 -33.18 17.32
C THR A 53 4.05 -33.71 18.07
N GLN A 54 4.13 -35.03 18.22
CA GLN A 54 5.26 -35.73 18.81
C GLN A 54 6.50 -35.57 17.93
N LEU A 55 6.39 -35.79 16.62
CA LEU A 55 7.47 -35.57 15.67
C LEU A 55 7.99 -34.14 15.73
N ARG A 56 7.10 -33.15 15.73
CA ARG A 56 7.48 -31.74 15.93
C ARG A 56 8.27 -31.55 17.22
N SER A 57 7.80 -32.10 18.34
CA SER A 57 8.50 -31.94 19.62
C SER A 57 9.86 -32.61 19.64
N ILE A 58 9.99 -33.79 19.02
CA ILE A 58 11.26 -34.52 18.88
C ILE A 58 12.23 -33.69 18.04
N LEU A 59 11.78 -33.21 16.89
CA LEU A 59 12.59 -32.41 15.97
C LEU A 59 13.10 -31.12 16.62
N VAL A 60 12.23 -30.37 17.31
CA VAL A 60 12.65 -29.15 18.02
C VAL A 60 13.67 -29.46 19.11
N THR A 61 13.50 -30.55 19.86
CA THR A 61 14.45 -30.98 20.88
C THR A 61 15.80 -31.36 20.26
N LEU A 62 15.80 -32.20 19.24
CA LEU A 62 17.02 -32.65 18.56
C LEU A 62 17.77 -31.49 17.90
N SER A 63 17.05 -30.53 17.29
CA SER A 63 17.67 -29.32 16.73
C SER A 63 18.32 -28.44 17.80
N LYS A 64 17.68 -28.28 18.97
CA LYS A 64 18.26 -27.54 20.10
C LYS A 64 19.50 -28.21 20.69
N SER A 65 19.55 -29.54 20.64
CA SER A 65 20.70 -30.34 21.07
C SER A 65 21.77 -30.51 20.00
N ASN A 66 21.60 -29.90 18.82
CA ASN A 66 22.52 -29.96 17.70
C ASN A 66 22.84 -31.37 17.19
N ARG A 67 21.82 -32.25 17.22
CA ARG A 67 21.89 -33.67 16.82
C ARG A 67 21.41 -33.85 15.38
N GLU A 68 22.20 -33.36 14.43
CA GLU A 68 21.77 -33.19 13.04
C GLU A 68 21.47 -34.50 12.31
N ALA A 69 22.24 -35.57 12.57
CA ALA A 69 22.02 -36.87 11.97
C ALA A 69 20.65 -37.46 12.36
N GLU A 70 20.29 -37.32 13.63
CA GLU A 70 19.00 -37.76 14.17
C GLU A 70 17.85 -36.88 13.66
N VAL A 71 18.05 -35.56 13.54
CA VAL A 71 17.06 -34.67 12.90
C VAL A 71 16.80 -35.11 11.46
N LYS A 72 17.85 -35.49 10.71
CA LYS A 72 17.74 -36.00 9.35
C LYS A 72 16.91 -37.27 9.27
N GLU A 73 17.22 -38.24 10.10
CA GLU A 73 16.48 -39.50 10.12
C GLU A 73 14.99 -39.29 10.48
N VAL A 74 14.69 -38.46 11.48
CA VAL A 74 13.31 -38.20 11.90
C VAL A 74 12.53 -37.41 10.82
N LEU A 75 13.19 -36.52 10.08
CA LEU A 75 12.59 -35.80 8.96
C LEU A 75 12.33 -36.71 7.75
N GLU A 76 13.31 -37.53 7.36
CA GLU A 76 13.15 -38.53 6.29
C GLU A 76 12.00 -39.50 6.62
N TYR A 77 11.90 -39.91 7.90
CA TYR A 77 10.79 -40.70 8.39
C TYR A 77 9.44 -40.00 8.20
N ALA A 78 9.32 -38.75 8.64
CA ALA A 78 8.08 -38.00 8.56
C ALA A 78 7.64 -37.79 7.10
N MET A 79 8.59 -37.52 6.22
CA MET A 79 8.36 -37.39 4.79
C MET A 79 7.90 -38.68 4.13
N LYS A 80 8.59 -39.80 4.40
CA LYS A 80 8.26 -41.13 3.86
C LYS A 80 6.86 -41.58 4.26
N ARG A 81 6.39 -41.14 5.43
CA ARG A 81 5.05 -41.44 5.97
C ARG A 81 4.01 -40.36 5.67
N GLU A 82 4.38 -39.31 4.92
CA GLU A 82 3.52 -38.15 4.60
C GLU A 82 2.89 -37.49 5.83
N ILE A 83 3.61 -37.47 6.97
CA ILE A 83 3.09 -36.91 8.21
C ILE A 83 3.20 -35.38 8.13
N SER A 84 2.06 -34.70 8.14
CA SER A 84 1.96 -33.23 8.10
C SER A 84 2.52 -32.59 9.38
N ILE A 85 3.82 -32.33 9.41
CA ILE A 85 4.46 -31.53 10.46
C ILE A 85 4.09 -30.05 10.26
N ASN A 86 3.83 -29.32 11.35
CA ASN A 86 3.79 -27.86 11.30
C ASN A 86 5.23 -27.31 11.15
N TRP A 87 5.66 -27.26 9.90
CA TRP A 87 6.99 -26.82 9.46
C TRP A 87 7.33 -25.40 9.92
N SER A 88 6.37 -24.48 9.88
CA SER A 88 6.60 -23.08 10.30
C SER A 88 7.06 -22.98 11.75
N ASP A 89 6.46 -23.79 12.62
CA ASP A 89 6.81 -23.87 14.03
C ASP A 89 8.13 -24.60 14.27
N PHE A 90 8.40 -25.67 13.50
CA PHE A 90 9.68 -26.36 13.55
C PHE A 90 10.83 -25.44 13.15
N PHE A 91 10.70 -24.69 12.06
CA PHE A 91 11.77 -23.80 11.61
C PHE A 91 11.99 -22.62 12.56
N ARG A 92 10.91 -22.02 13.07
CA ARG A 92 11.05 -20.94 14.06
C ARG A 92 11.77 -21.41 15.32
N ASN A 93 11.44 -22.60 15.85
CA ASN A 93 11.96 -23.06 17.14
C ASN A 93 13.22 -23.93 17.04
N GLY A 94 13.41 -24.65 15.95
CA GLY A 94 14.54 -25.56 15.75
C GLY A 94 15.71 -24.87 15.04
N LEU A 95 15.41 -24.04 14.05
CA LEU A 95 16.43 -23.48 13.17
C LEU A 95 17.09 -22.23 13.75
N GLU A 96 16.41 -21.51 14.64
CA GLU A 96 17.04 -20.43 15.44
C GLU A 96 18.07 -20.94 16.45
N HIS A 97 18.04 -22.24 16.80
CA HIS A 97 18.91 -22.83 17.82
C HIS A 97 19.90 -23.87 17.29
N SER A 98 19.79 -24.27 16.02
CA SER A 98 20.79 -25.14 15.39
C SER A 98 22.08 -24.35 15.16
N SER A 99 23.23 -24.98 15.41
CA SER A 99 24.53 -24.36 15.11
C SER A 99 24.78 -24.26 13.61
N SER A 100 24.15 -25.13 12.81
CA SER A 100 24.29 -25.18 11.37
C SER A 100 22.94 -25.09 10.64
N PRO A 101 22.42 -23.86 10.45
CA PRO A 101 21.18 -23.66 9.71
C PRO A 101 21.25 -24.15 8.26
N LEU A 102 22.45 -24.23 7.67
CA LEU A 102 22.65 -24.65 6.28
C LEU A 102 22.41 -26.15 6.07
N GLN A 103 22.75 -27.01 7.03
CA GLN A 103 22.45 -28.44 6.98
C GLN A 103 20.94 -28.68 6.96
N LEU A 104 20.19 -27.95 7.79
CA LEU A 104 18.72 -28.05 7.83
C LEU A 104 18.09 -27.53 6.53
N VAL A 105 18.67 -26.49 5.92
CA VAL A 105 18.25 -26.03 4.58
C VAL A 105 18.50 -27.10 3.53
N GLU A 106 19.66 -27.75 3.52
CA GLU A 106 19.99 -28.81 2.56
C GLU A 106 19.04 -30.01 2.67
N MET A 107 18.71 -30.40 3.90
CA MET A 107 17.71 -31.43 4.14
C MET A 107 16.30 -31.02 3.68
N PHE A 108 15.96 -29.74 3.75
CA PHE A 108 14.72 -29.25 3.18
C PHE A 108 14.77 -29.24 1.65
N GLU A 109 15.92 -28.96 1.04
CA GLU A 109 16.05 -29.03 -0.41
C GLU A 109 15.88 -30.46 -0.93
N SER A 110 16.45 -31.47 -0.25
CA SER A 110 16.21 -32.88 -0.60
C SER A 110 14.73 -33.25 -0.43
N ALA A 111 14.07 -32.68 0.59
CA ALA A 111 12.65 -32.84 0.81
C ALA A 111 11.80 -32.29 -0.35
N VAL A 112 12.06 -31.03 -0.72
CA VAL A 112 11.40 -30.33 -1.84
C VAL A 112 11.66 -31.03 -3.16
N ALA A 113 12.89 -31.53 -3.40
CA ALA A 113 13.24 -32.25 -4.62
C ALA A 113 12.43 -33.53 -4.79
N THR A 114 12.05 -34.19 -3.69
CA THR A 114 11.23 -35.41 -3.72
C THR A 114 9.76 -35.09 -4.01
N ASN A 115 9.21 -34.05 -3.37
CA ASN A 115 7.84 -33.62 -3.62
C ASN A 115 7.63 -32.14 -3.25
N PRO A 116 7.62 -31.22 -4.24
CA PRO A 116 7.48 -29.79 -4.00
C PRO A 116 6.14 -29.39 -3.35
N SER A 117 5.09 -30.19 -3.53
CA SER A 117 3.74 -29.86 -3.06
C SER A 117 3.49 -30.19 -1.58
N ILE A 118 4.38 -30.94 -0.93
CA ILE A 118 4.21 -31.35 0.49
C ILE A 118 4.25 -30.15 1.44
N LEU A 119 4.91 -29.07 1.04
CA LEU A 119 5.32 -28.03 1.96
C LEU A 119 4.46 -26.78 1.77
N PRO A 120 3.82 -26.26 2.83
CA PRO A 120 3.04 -25.04 2.71
C PRO A 120 3.97 -23.84 2.45
N THR A 121 3.47 -22.83 1.73
CA THR A 121 4.16 -21.56 1.40
C THR A 121 4.88 -20.92 2.59
N SER A 122 4.28 -21.00 3.78
CA SER A 122 4.85 -20.46 5.02
C SER A 122 6.19 -21.10 5.42
N SER A 123 6.41 -22.36 5.04
CA SER A 123 7.66 -23.10 5.28
C SER A 123 8.76 -22.58 4.36
N TYR A 124 8.47 -22.49 3.05
CA TYR A 124 9.38 -21.90 2.07
C TYR A 124 9.81 -20.50 2.50
N ILE A 125 8.86 -19.66 2.91
CA ILE A 125 9.15 -18.30 3.38
C ILE A 125 10.12 -18.31 4.57
N THR A 126 9.89 -19.17 5.55
CA THR A 126 10.75 -19.24 6.76
C THR A 126 12.19 -19.64 6.40
N ILE A 127 12.34 -20.57 5.47
CA ILE A 127 13.67 -21.06 5.07
C ILE A 127 14.38 -20.07 4.16
N ILE A 128 13.66 -19.46 3.21
CA ILE A 128 14.19 -18.36 2.39
C ILE A 128 14.74 -17.26 3.30
N ARG A 129 14.00 -16.87 4.35
CA ARG A 129 14.49 -15.88 5.33
C ARG A 129 15.79 -16.32 6.00
N GLN A 130 15.91 -17.60 6.35
CA GLN A 130 17.14 -18.10 6.94
C GLN A 130 18.29 -18.07 5.93
N CYS A 131 18.09 -18.53 4.70
CA CYS A 131 19.10 -18.45 3.64
C CYS A 131 19.57 -17.00 3.48
N LEU A 132 18.65 -16.04 3.44
CA LEU A 132 18.95 -14.60 3.37
C LEU A 132 19.70 -14.09 4.62
N LYS A 133 19.44 -14.65 5.81
CA LYS A 133 20.14 -14.32 7.06
C LYS A 133 21.60 -14.79 7.03
N VAL A 134 21.84 -15.99 6.50
CA VAL A 134 23.19 -16.61 6.36
C VAL A 134 23.94 -16.08 5.12
N ASN A 135 23.27 -15.28 4.28
CA ASN A 135 23.76 -14.77 3.00
C ASN A 135 23.93 -15.85 1.91
N ASP A 136 23.18 -16.94 1.99
CA ASP A 136 23.12 -17.97 0.95
C ASP A 136 22.00 -17.65 -0.06
N PHE A 137 22.33 -16.81 -1.04
CA PHE A 137 21.35 -16.25 -1.97
C PHE A 137 20.89 -17.24 -3.03
N GLU A 138 21.80 -18.10 -3.48
CA GLU A 138 21.51 -19.07 -4.53
C GLU A 138 20.42 -20.04 -4.07
N ARG A 139 20.55 -20.58 -2.86
CA ARG A 139 19.53 -21.44 -2.26
C ARG A 139 18.23 -20.69 -2.00
N ALA A 140 18.30 -19.46 -1.50
CA ALA A 140 17.11 -18.63 -1.29
C ALA A 140 16.31 -18.43 -2.60
N LEU A 141 17.00 -18.18 -3.71
CA LEU A 141 16.38 -17.97 -5.02
C LEU A 141 15.84 -19.26 -5.62
N LYS A 142 16.55 -20.38 -5.46
CA LYS A 142 16.07 -21.72 -5.85
C LYS A 142 14.76 -22.06 -5.14
N LEU A 143 14.70 -21.85 -3.82
CA LEU A 143 13.49 -22.05 -3.02
C LEU A 143 12.36 -21.08 -3.40
N TYR A 144 12.70 -19.81 -3.68
CA TYR A 144 11.70 -18.82 -4.08
C TYR A 144 11.00 -19.14 -5.40
N LYS A 145 11.69 -19.76 -6.37
CA LYS A 145 11.08 -20.19 -7.65
C LYS A 145 9.87 -21.11 -7.44
N HIS A 146 9.85 -21.91 -6.36
CA HIS A 146 8.70 -22.78 -6.06
C HIS A 146 7.46 -22.03 -5.60
N ILE A 147 7.61 -20.84 -5.00
CA ILE A 147 6.51 -20.05 -4.44
C ILE A 147 6.31 -18.70 -5.12
N GLU A 148 7.00 -18.45 -6.25
CA GLU A 148 6.99 -17.14 -6.92
C GLU A 148 5.58 -16.73 -7.35
N ASN A 149 4.75 -17.69 -7.78
CA ASN A 149 3.38 -17.46 -8.23
C ASN A 149 2.36 -17.46 -7.09
N GLU A 150 2.77 -17.82 -5.88
CA GLU A 150 1.86 -17.88 -4.74
C GLU A 150 1.63 -16.48 -4.14
N GLU A 151 0.45 -16.28 -3.56
CA GLU A 151 0.09 -15.05 -2.85
C GLU A 151 0.47 -15.16 -1.37
N PHE A 152 1.38 -14.30 -0.92
CA PHE A 152 1.75 -14.20 0.49
C PHE A 152 1.89 -12.73 0.92
N ARG A 153 1.76 -12.49 2.22
CA ARG A 153 1.74 -11.13 2.78
C ARG A 153 3.16 -10.53 2.81
N LEU A 154 3.26 -9.22 2.62
CA LEU A 154 4.54 -8.49 2.60
C LEU A 154 5.41 -8.73 3.86
N HIS A 155 4.78 -8.74 5.03
CA HIS A 155 5.49 -8.96 6.29
C HIS A 155 6.03 -10.39 6.44
N GLN A 156 5.65 -11.31 5.56
CA GLN A 156 6.16 -12.68 5.49
C GLN A 156 7.36 -12.75 4.54
N LEU A 157 7.31 -12.14 3.36
CA LEU A 157 8.49 -12.03 2.51
C LEU A 157 8.33 -10.83 1.57
N ASN A 158 9.37 -10.01 1.44
CA ASN A 158 9.31 -8.90 0.50
C ASN A 158 9.51 -9.43 -0.92
N LYS A 159 8.39 -9.78 -1.57
CA LYS A 159 8.37 -10.26 -2.97
C LYS A 159 9.15 -9.35 -3.94
N GLY A 160 9.24 -8.05 -3.64
CA GLY A 160 9.90 -7.06 -4.51
C GLY A 160 11.42 -7.17 -4.40
N VAL A 161 11.92 -7.35 -3.17
CA VAL A 161 13.33 -7.66 -2.94
C VAL A 161 13.69 -8.97 -3.64
N MET A 162 12.87 -10.01 -3.50
CA MET A 162 13.12 -11.28 -4.17
C MET A 162 13.15 -11.14 -5.70
N GLN A 163 12.25 -10.35 -6.29
CA GLN A 163 12.27 -10.07 -7.73
C GLN A 163 13.55 -9.35 -8.18
N VAL A 164 14.02 -8.36 -7.42
CA VAL A 164 15.32 -7.70 -7.67
C VAL A 164 16.46 -8.72 -7.63
N LEU A 165 16.50 -9.57 -6.60
CA LEU A 165 17.54 -10.60 -6.47
C LEU A 165 17.48 -11.64 -7.59
N VAL A 166 16.28 -12.05 -8.03
CA VAL A 166 16.11 -12.93 -9.19
C VAL A 166 16.66 -12.26 -10.46
N GLN A 167 16.36 -10.98 -10.69
CA GLN A 167 16.87 -10.26 -11.86
C GLN A 167 18.40 -10.10 -11.82
N LEU A 168 18.97 -9.78 -10.65
CA LEU A 168 20.43 -9.74 -10.45
C LEU A 168 21.08 -11.10 -10.73
N SER A 169 20.46 -12.20 -10.27
CA SER A 169 20.98 -13.55 -10.56
C SER A 169 20.91 -13.91 -12.05
N LYS A 170 19.90 -13.42 -12.77
CA LYS A 170 19.75 -13.65 -14.23
C LYS A 170 20.73 -12.81 -15.05
N ALA A 171 21.11 -11.63 -14.56
CA ALA A 171 22.10 -10.76 -15.19
C ALA A 171 23.56 -11.23 -14.97
N ARG A 172 23.76 -12.36 -14.25
CA ARG A 172 25.08 -12.87 -13.88
C ARG A 172 25.87 -13.35 -15.10
N THR A 173 26.96 -12.66 -15.37
CA THR A 173 28.01 -13.02 -16.35
C THR A 173 29.35 -13.12 -15.64
N GLU A 174 30.33 -13.79 -16.25
CA GLU A 174 31.68 -13.94 -15.67
C GLU A 174 32.33 -12.57 -15.37
N GLU A 175 32.09 -11.58 -16.24
CA GLU A 175 32.62 -10.21 -16.13
C GLU A 175 31.97 -9.39 -15.00
N ASN A 176 30.68 -9.61 -14.72
CA ASN A 176 29.90 -8.80 -13.78
C ASN A 176 29.66 -9.46 -12.41
N ASN A 177 30.29 -10.61 -12.15
CA ASN A 177 30.09 -11.38 -10.91
C ASN A 177 30.30 -10.54 -9.64
N GLU A 178 31.42 -9.80 -9.57
CA GLU A 178 31.74 -8.97 -8.40
C GLU A 178 30.74 -7.82 -8.19
N ILE A 179 30.31 -7.18 -9.28
CA ILE A 179 29.32 -6.09 -9.27
C ILE A 179 27.98 -6.63 -8.77
N ILE A 180 27.56 -7.81 -9.23
CA ILE A 180 26.30 -8.44 -8.85
C ILE A 180 26.32 -8.91 -7.39
N ASP A 181 27.45 -9.44 -6.91
CA ASP A 181 27.61 -9.81 -5.50
C ASP A 181 27.55 -8.57 -4.61
N LYS A 182 28.17 -7.46 -5.03
CA LYS A 182 28.08 -6.16 -4.36
C LYS A 182 26.64 -5.62 -4.35
N ALA A 183 25.98 -5.60 -5.50
CA ALA A 183 24.58 -5.18 -5.65
C ALA A 183 23.63 -6.00 -4.76
N THR A 184 23.84 -7.33 -4.73
CA THR A 184 23.05 -8.27 -3.93
C THR A 184 23.23 -7.98 -2.44
N LYS A 185 24.49 -7.87 -1.97
CA LYS A 185 24.81 -7.55 -0.58
C LYS A 185 24.21 -6.23 -0.14
N TRP A 186 24.26 -5.20 -0.99
CA TRP A 186 23.71 -3.88 -0.71
C TRP A 186 22.18 -3.87 -0.69
N THR A 187 21.53 -4.51 -1.66
CA THR A 187 20.07 -4.68 -1.70
C THR A 187 19.55 -5.30 -0.39
N LEU A 188 20.24 -6.31 0.13
CA LEU A 188 19.87 -6.97 1.37
C LEU A 188 20.14 -6.13 2.61
N GLY A 189 21.25 -5.40 2.61
CA GLY A 189 21.60 -4.45 3.67
C GLY A 189 20.52 -3.38 3.84
N LEU A 190 20.14 -2.74 2.74
CA LEU A 190 19.15 -1.66 2.67
C LEU A 190 17.73 -2.18 3.00
N PHE A 191 17.25 -3.21 2.30
CA PHE A 191 15.82 -3.54 2.31
C PHE A 191 15.42 -4.67 3.27
N ILE A 192 16.34 -5.57 3.64
CA ILE A 192 16.02 -6.69 4.56
C ILE A 192 16.54 -6.40 5.96
N LYS A 193 17.84 -6.15 6.09
CA LYS A 193 18.46 -5.98 7.40
C LYS A 193 18.08 -4.65 8.02
N ARG A 194 17.60 -3.68 7.22
CA ARG A 194 17.32 -2.29 7.62
C ARG A 194 18.42 -1.73 8.51
N ARG A 195 19.65 -2.21 8.29
CA ARG A 195 20.79 -1.58 8.93
C ARG A 195 20.80 -0.21 8.30
N THR A 196 20.87 0.82 9.13
CA THR A 196 21.09 2.22 8.75
C THR A 196 22.49 2.36 8.12
N SER A 197 22.76 1.55 7.10
CA SER A 197 24.05 1.40 6.47
C SER A 197 24.33 2.64 5.64
N GLN A 198 25.53 3.17 5.87
CA GLN A 198 26.22 4.29 5.26
C GLN A 198 26.37 4.21 3.73
N VAL A 199 25.67 3.32 3.02
CA VAL A 199 25.77 3.22 1.56
C VAL A 199 24.94 4.35 0.97
N PRO A 200 25.56 5.35 0.31
CA PRO A 200 24.80 6.40 -0.35
C PRO A 200 23.97 5.77 -1.47
N MET A 201 22.72 6.21 -1.59
CA MET A 201 21.76 5.66 -2.57
C MET A 201 22.30 5.79 -4.00
N GLU A 202 23.04 6.85 -4.30
CA GLU A 202 23.64 7.08 -5.62
C GLU A 202 24.62 5.97 -6.01
N GLU A 203 25.60 5.63 -5.14
CA GLU A 203 26.52 4.52 -5.40
C GLU A 203 25.77 3.19 -5.56
N TYR A 204 24.72 2.97 -4.76
CA TYR A 204 23.90 1.77 -4.89
C TYR A 204 23.25 1.68 -6.28
N LEU A 205 22.69 2.78 -6.76
CA LEU A 205 22.06 2.84 -8.07
C LEU A 205 23.06 2.66 -9.21
N ASP A 206 24.26 3.24 -9.09
CA ASP A 206 25.35 3.02 -10.06
C ASP A 206 25.71 1.54 -10.17
N VAL A 207 25.93 0.87 -9.03
CA VAL A 207 26.28 -0.56 -8.99
C VAL A 207 25.16 -1.43 -9.58
N VAL A 208 23.89 -1.10 -9.28
CA VAL A 208 22.74 -1.84 -9.84
C VAL A 208 22.58 -1.58 -11.34
N ALA A 209 22.77 -0.34 -11.79
CA ALA A 209 22.66 0.03 -13.19
C ALA A 209 23.77 -0.58 -14.05
N GLN A 210 25.00 -0.68 -13.51
CA GLN A 210 26.11 -1.40 -14.16
C GLN A 210 25.79 -2.88 -14.36
N ALA A 211 25.10 -3.51 -13.41
CA ALA A 211 24.68 -4.90 -13.54
C ALA A 211 23.56 -5.05 -14.59
N ASN A 212 22.47 -4.28 -14.46
CA ASN A 212 21.41 -4.18 -15.45
C ASN A 212 20.51 -2.96 -15.15
N PRO A 213 20.40 -1.98 -16.06
CA PRO A 213 19.61 -0.75 -15.87
C PRO A 213 18.12 -1.00 -15.57
N GLU A 214 17.52 -2.06 -16.10
CA GLU A 214 16.10 -2.36 -15.87
C GLU A 214 15.79 -2.69 -14.40
N ILE A 215 16.78 -3.21 -13.67
CA ILE A 215 16.64 -3.57 -12.25
C ILE A 215 16.36 -2.32 -11.40
N VAL A 216 16.87 -1.15 -11.80
CA VAL A 216 16.60 0.13 -11.14
C VAL A 216 15.09 0.41 -11.09
N THR A 217 14.36 0.13 -12.17
CA THR A 217 12.90 0.30 -12.22
C THR A 217 12.18 -0.69 -11.31
N THR A 218 12.73 -1.90 -11.13
CA THR A 218 12.21 -2.90 -10.18
C THR A 218 12.45 -2.47 -8.74
N CYS A 219 13.59 -1.84 -8.42
CA CYS A 219 13.85 -1.23 -7.12
C CYS A 219 12.82 -0.14 -6.82
N LEU A 220 12.51 0.71 -7.80
CA LEU A 220 11.47 1.74 -7.67
C LEU A 220 10.09 1.11 -7.42
N ARG A 221 9.73 0.06 -8.16
CA ARG A 221 8.47 -0.70 -7.96
C ARG A 221 8.39 -1.31 -6.57
N MET A 222 9.50 -1.79 -6.04
CA MET A 222 9.58 -2.38 -4.70
C MET A 222 9.35 -1.33 -3.61
N ILE A 223 9.91 -0.13 -3.73
CA ILE A 223 9.75 0.96 -2.76
C ILE A 223 8.32 1.56 -2.85
N LEU A 224 7.84 1.80 -4.07
CA LEU A 224 6.55 2.45 -4.32
C LEU A 224 5.35 1.52 -4.29
N ARG A 225 5.50 0.31 -3.74
CA ARG A 225 4.40 -0.67 -3.63
C ARG A 225 3.09 -0.03 -3.18
N LYS A 226 2.01 -0.48 -3.84
CA LYS A 226 0.63 -0.08 -3.61
C LYS A 226 0.20 -0.43 -2.17
N GLU A 227 0.41 0.49 -1.24
CA GLU A 227 -0.43 0.57 -0.04
C GLU A 227 -1.57 1.53 -0.38
N THR A 228 -2.62 1.02 -1.05
CA THR A 228 -3.80 1.82 -1.45
C THR A 228 -4.91 1.87 -0.40
N SER A 229 -4.71 1.24 0.75
CA SER A 229 -5.66 1.34 1.86
C SER A 229 -5.44 2.67 2.59
N PRO A 230 -6.48 3.32 3.15
CA PRO A 230 -6.28 4.39 4.12
C PRO A 230 -5.32 3.91 5.21
N ILE A 231 -4.25 4.68 5.37
CA ILE A 231 -3.08 4.29 6.15
C ILE A 231 -3.24 4.92 7.54
N PRO A 232 -3.16 4.13 8.63
CA PRO A 232 -3.16 4.70 9.97
C PRO A 232 -1.98 5.66 10.19
N ASP A 233 -2.17 6.72 10.97
CA ASP A 233 -1.18 7.80 11.21
C ASP A 233 0.25 7.30 11.53
N HIS A 234 0.38 6.17 12.24
CA HIS A 234 1.69 5.59 12.60
C HIS A 234 2.56 5.16 11.41
N ARG A 235 1.99 5.05 10.19
CA ARG A 235 2.72 4.71 8.97
C ARG A 235 3.04 5.92 8.09
N GLN A 236 2.66 7.14 8.48
CA GLN A 236 2.99 8.35 7.72
C GLN A 236 4.51 8.51 7.56
N LYS A 237 5.28 8.33 8.65
CA LYS A 237 6.75 8.34 8.62
C LYS A 237 7.34 7.31 7.66
N GLN A 238 6.75 6.11 7.62
CA GLN A 238 7.19 5.08 6.68
C GLN A 238 6.95 5.51 5.23
N MET A 239 5.84 6.21 4.97
CA MET A 239 5.56 6.76 3.65
C MET A 239 6.56 7.84 3.25
N GLU A 240 6.89 8.75 4.16
CA GLU A 240 7.93 9.76 3.94
C GLU A 240 9.28 9.10 3.63
N THR A 241 9.66 8.04 4.36
CA THR A 241 10.87 7.26 4.04
C THR A 241 10.81 6.68 2.63
N HIS A 242 9.69 6.06 2.23
CA HIS A 242 9.55 5.53 0.87
C HIS A 242 9.62 6.63 -0.21
N ILE A 243 9.08 7.81 0.06
CA ILE A 243 9.15 8.96 -0.85
C ILE A 243 10.61 9.41 -0.97
N ASN A 244 11.28 9.62 0.15
CA ASN A 244 12.69 10.03 0.20
C ASN A 244 13.62 9.01 -0.48
N ASP A 245 13.36 7.72 -0.33
CA ASP A 245 14.13 6.66 -0.98
C ASP A 245 13.84 6.58 -2.50
N ALA A 246 12.63 6.91 -2.94
CA ALA A 246 12.22 6.82 -4.35
C ALA A 246 12.67 8.03 -5.19
N THR A 247 12.69 9.23 -4.63
CA THR A 247 13.10 10.47 -5.31
C THR A 247 14.47 10.36 -6.02
N PRO A 248 15.57 9.92 -5.35
CA PRO A 248 16.87 9.80 -6.01
C PRO A 248 16.86 8.76 -7.14
N ILE A 249 16.00 7.73 -7.06
CA ILE A 249 15.87 6.73 -8.13
C ILE A 249 15.22 7.33 -9.37
N PHE A 250 14.20 8.19 -9.22
CA PHE A 250 13.62 8.90 -10.37
C PHE A 250 14.65 9.84 -11.02
N ASP A 251 15.41 10.57 -10.22
CA ASP A 251 16.46 11.46 -10.71
C ASP A 251 17.54 10.68 -11.49
N PHE A 252 17.99 9.56 -10.92
CA PHE A 252 18.90 8.63 -11.58
C PHE A 252 18.33 8.12 -12.92
N CYS A 253 17.09 7.65 -12.95
CA CYS A 253 16.45 7.20 -14.19
C CYS A 253 16.41 8.29 -15.27
N ASN A 254 16.14 9.55 -14.90
CA ASN A 254 16.13 10.67 -15.85
C ASN A 254 17.54 11.01 -16.38
N LYS A 255 18.55 11.00 -15.51
CA LYS A 255 19.96 11.25 -15.88
C LYS A 255 20.50 10.19 -16.83
N HIS A 256 20.18 8.92 -16.59
CA HIS A 256 20.66 7.78 -17.37
C HIS A 256 19.70 7.35 -18.51
N ASN A 257 18.66 8.14 -18.79
CA ASN A 257 17.65 7.86 -19.80
C ASN A 257 17.00 6.46 -19.67
N ILE A 258 16.76 6.02 -18.43
CA ILE A 258 16.09 4.75 -18.13
C ILE A 258 14.58 5.00 -18.13
N GLY A 259 13.85 4.25 -18.96
CA GLY A 259 12.40 4.38 -19.05
C GLY A 259 11.69 3.99 -17.75
N VAL A 260 10.69 4.79 -17.34
CA VAL A 260 9.92 4.53 -16.11
C VAL A 260 8.44 4.46 -16.42
N SER A 261 7.75 3.42 -15.94
CA SER A 261 6.31 3.25 -16.14
C SER A 261 5.48 4.29 -15.38
N TYR A 262 4.44 4.82 -16.02
CA TYR A 262 3.53 5.83 -15.46
C TYR A 262 2.84 5.40 -14.15
N HIS A 263 2.65 4.10 -13.94
CA HIS A 263 2.07 3.57 -12.71
C HIS A 263 2.94 3.86 -11.49
N LEU A 264 4.26 3.94 -11.66
CA LEU A 264 5.21 4.27 -10.60
C LEU A 264 5.10 5.75 -10.22
N PHE A 265 5.04 6.65 -11.21
CA PHE A 265 4.75 8.07 -10.98
C PHE A 265 3.40 8.28 -10.29
N THR A 266 2.35 7.61 -10.76
CA THR A 266 1.02 7.66 -10.14
C THR A 266 1.09 7.23 -8.66
N SER A 267 1.79 6.13 -8.38
CA SER A 267 1.96 5.62 -7.01
C SER A 267 2.76 6.59 -6.15
N TYR A 268 3.83 7.19 -6.67
CA TYR A 268 4.62 8.19 -5.97
C TYR A 268 3.78 9.43 -5.61
N PHE A 269 3.08 10.03 -6.56
CA PHE A 269 2.30 11.24 -6.31
C PHE A 269 1.13 11.01 -5.35
N LEU A 270 0.48 9.84 -5.40
CA LEU A 270 -0.52 9.47 -4.40
C LEU A 270 0.09 9.39 -3.00
N LYS A 271 1.29 8.81 -2.86
CA LYS A 271 2.02 8.76 -1.59
C LYS A 271 2.39 10.16 -1.09
N CYS A 272 2.89 11.04 -1.95
CA CYS A 272 3.17 12.44 -1.62
C CYS A 272 1.93 13.17 -1.12
N LYS A 273 0.78 12.99 -1.79
CA LYS A 273 -0.50 13.54 -1.34
C LYS A 273 -0.92 13.02 0.04
N HIS A 274 -0.78 11.72 0.29
CA HIS A 274 -1.15 11.12 1.57
C HIS A 274 -0.22 11.49 2.72
N ALA A 275 1.08 11.60 2.45
CA ALA A 275 2.08 11.99 3.43
C ALA A 275 2.23 13.50 3.59
N ASN A 276 1.58 14.29 2.73
CA ASN A 276 1.73 15.75 2.62
C ASN A 276 3.20 16.17 2.40
N VAL A 277 3.87 15.51 1.46
CA VAL A 277 5.26 15.80 1.05
C VAL A 277 5.27 16.49 -0.31
N ASN A 278 6.13 17.50 -0.48
CA ASN A 278 6.19 18.29 -1.71
C ASN A 278 6.64 17.41 -2.91
N PRO A 279 5.82 17.29 -3.98
CA PRO A 279 6.14 16.46 -5.13
C PRO A 279 7.02 17.16 -6.20
N LYS A 280 7.37 18.44 -6.01
CA LYS A 280 7.98 19.33 -7.02
C LYS A 280 9.07 18.68 -7.86
N GLN A 281 10.10 18.12 -7.23
CA GLN A 281 11.25 17.54 -7.92
C GLN A 281 10.84 16.41 -8.87
N VAL A 282 10.01 15.47 -8.41
CA VAL A 282 9.60 14.32 -9.22
C VAL A 282 8.57 14.70 -10.28
N VAL A 283 7.79 15.77 -10.08
CA VAL A 283 6.93 16.32 -11.14
C VAL A 283 7.76 16.94 -12.27
N GLN A 284 8.83 17.68 -11.94
CA GLN A 284 9.75 18.20 -12.93
C GLN A 284 10.42 17.06 -13.71
N ILE A 285 10.92 16.03 -13.01
CA ILE A 285 11.47 14.83 -13.62
C ILE A 285 10.44 14.13 -14.52
N PHE A 286 9.19 13.98 -14.08
CA PHE A 286 8.12 13.39 -14.88
C PHE A 286 7.90 14.14 -16.21
N LEU A 287 7.84 15.48 -16.15
CA LEU A 287 7.66 16.33 -17.34
C LEU A 287 8.87 16.28 -18.27
N GLU A 288 10.09 16.20 -17.73
CA GLU A 288 11.31 16.04 -18.53
C GLU A 288 11.38 14.67 -19.21
N MET A 289 11.07 13.60 -18.47
CA MET A 289 11.04 12.25 -19.00
C MET A 289 9.95 12.07 -20.06
N GLU A 290 8.82 12.77 -19.94
CA GLU A 290 7.77 12.80 -20.97
C GLU A 290 8.27 13.45 -22.26
N LYS A 291 8.94 14.61 -22.16
CA LYS A 291 9.56 15.27 -23.32
C LYS A 291 10.59 14.38 -24.03
N LYS A 292 11.34 13.58 -23.26
CA LYS A 292 12.30 12.59 -23.78
C LYS A 292 11.65 11.28 -24.25
N SER A 293 10.33 11.12 -24.13
CA SER A 293 9.60 9.86 -24.41
C SER A 293 10.09 8.65 -23.61
N LEU A 294 10.63 8.88 -22.41
CA LEU A 294 11.08 7.83 -21.47
C LEU A 294 9.94 7.30 -20.59
N THR A 295 8.81 7.98 -20.56
CA THR A 295 7.62 7.55 -19.83
C THR A 295 6.38 7.73 -20.70
N GLN A 296 5.41 6.83 -20.54
CA GLN A 296 4.12 6.98 -21.18
C GLN A 296 3.26 7.97 -20.39
N THR A 297 2.70 8.96 -21.05
CA THR A 297 1.78 9.89 -20.38
C THR A 297 0.47 9.18 -20.05
N SER A 298 0.00 9.32 -18.83
CA SER A 298 -1.27 8.75 -18.37
C SER A 298 -2.09 9.79 -17.64
N ALA A 299 -3.40 9.83 -17.91
CA ALA A 299 -4.33 10.74 -17.25
C ALA A 299 -4.31 10.56 -15.72
N ALA A 300 -4.12 9.32 -15.26
CA ALA A 300 -3.99 8.99 -13.84
C ALA A 300 -2.71 9.58 -13.21
N ALA A 301 -1.58 9.50 -13.90
CA ALA A 301 -0.30 10.04 -13.43
C ALA A 301 -0.36 11.58 -13.36
N CYS A 302 -0.83 12.22 -14.44
CA CYS A 302 -1.00 13.68 -14.48
C CYS A 302 -1.96 14.16 -13.39
N THR A 303 -3.07 13.47 -13.15
CA THR A 303 -4.05 13.86 -12.12
C THR A 303 -3.53 13.67 -10.71
N ALA A 304 -2.78 12.60 -10.46
CA ALA A 304 -2.11 12.41 -9.19
C ALA A 304 -1.06 13.50 -8.94
N ALA A 305 -0.26 13.84 -9.96
CA ALA A 305 0.70 14.94 -9.91
C ALA A 305 0.02 16.28 -9.60
N MET A 306 -1.02 16.63 -10.38
CA MET A 306 -1.83 17.84 -10.18
C MET A 306 -2.34 17.95 -8.74
N HIS A 307 -3.00 16.91 -8.23
CA HIS A 307 -3.52 16.96 -6.86
C HIS A 307 -2.41 17.13 -5.82
N SER A 308 -1.26 16.48 -6.00
CA SER A 308 -0.14 16.62 -5.07
C SER A 308 0.48 18.02 -5.13
N CYS A 309 0.59 18.63 -6.32
CA CYS A 309 1.06 20.00 -6.53
C CYS A 309 0.11 21.03 -5.91
N ILE A 310 -1.20 20.84 -6.12
CA ILE A 310 -2.26 21.69 -5.57
C ILE A 310 -2.18 21.74 -4.04
N SER A 311 -2.00 20.59 -3.38
CA SER A 311 -1.84 20.52 -1.92
C SER A 311 -0.64 21.32 -1.39
N HIS A 312 0.37 21.57 -2.23
CA HIS A 312 1.60 22.29 -1.89
C HIS A 312 1.70 23.67 -2.56
N ARG A 313 0.62 24.16 -3.18
CA ARG A 313 0.56 25.44 -3.90
C ARG A 313 1.55 25.57 -5.07
N GLU A 314 2.01 24.46 -5.64
CA GLU A 314 2.88 24.42 -6.82
C GLU A 314 2.04 24.51 -8.10
N ASN A 315 1.30 25.61 -8.27
CA ASN A 315 0.26 25.73 -9.28
C ASN A 315 0.81 25.68 -10.73
N ASP A 316 1.98 26.27 -10.98
CA ASP A 316 2.61 26.30 -12.31
C ASP A 316 2.94 24.88 -12.81
N LEU A 317 3.40 24.01 -11.92
CA LEU A 317 3.66 22.60 -12.24
C LEU A 317 2.37 21.83 -12.49
N ALA A 318 1.31 22.12 -11.73
CA ALA A 318 0.00 21.52 -11.98
C ALA A 318 -0.54 21.92 -13.37
N LEU A 319 -0.39 23.19 -13.77
CA LEU A 319 -0.74 23.68 -15.11
C LEU A 319 0.08 23.00 -16.20
N ALA A 320 1.39 22.83 -15.98
CA ALA A 320 2.26 22.10 -16.92
C ALA A 320 1.78 20.65 -17.12
N CYS A 321 1.39 19.95 -16.05
CA CYS A 321 0.79 18.62 -16.15
C CYS A 321 -0.52 18.59 -16.93
N ILE A 322 -1.35 19.63 -16.82
CA ILE A 322 -2.60 19.76 -17.60
C ILE A 322 -2.31 19.92 -19.08
N ARG A 323 -1.39 20.81 -19.43
CA ARG A 323 -1.01 21.06 -20.82
C ARG A 323 -0.46 19.79 -21.48
N VAL A 324 0.33 19.01 -20.75
CA VAL A 324 0.79 17.68 -21.20
C VAL A 324 -0.38 16.71 -21.38
N ALA A 325 -1.33 16.67 -20.45
CA ALA A 325 -2.51 15.81 -20.56
C ALA A 325 -3.45 16.20 -21.72
N LEU A 326 -3.57 17.50 -22.03
CA LEU A 326 -4.32 18.04 -23.16
C LEU A 326 -3.70 17.63 -24.49
N LYS A 327 -2.38 17.81 -24.63
CA LYS A 327 -1.64 17.54 -25.87
C LYS A 327 -1.74 16.08 -26.32
N GLN A 328 -1.79 15.15 -25.36
CA GLN A 328 -1.78 13.70 -25.63
C GLN A 328 -3.18 13.09 -25.77
N ASP A 329 -4.23 13.92 -25.79
CA ASP A 329 -5.65 13.51 -25.80
C ASP A 329 -5.97 12.28 -24.93
N LEU A 330 -5.46 12.29 -23.70
CA LEU A 330 -5.65 11.16 -22.80
C LEU A 330 -7.14 11.03 -22.49
N GLY A 331 -7.66 9.80 -22.39
CA GLY A 331 -9.05 9.49 -22.03
C GLY A 331 -9.43 10.11 -20.68
N ARG A 332 -9.88 11.37 -20.72
CA ARG A 332 -10.19 12.21 -19.57
C ARG A 332 -11.63 11.96 -19.18
N ASN A 333 -11.89 11.97 -17.89
CA ASN A 333 -13.24 11.93 -17.34
C ASN A 333 -13.55 13.24 -16.60
N SER A 334 -14.78 13.40 -16.15
CA SER A 334 -15.23 14.62 -15.45
C SER A 334 -14.37 14.99 -14.24
N ARG A 335 -13.76 14.01 -13.54
CA ARG A 335 -12.83 14.30 -12.43
C ARG A 335 -11.56 15.02 -12.89
N HIS A 336 -11.04 14.67 -14.07
CA HIS A 336 -9.84 15.31 -14.62
C HIS A 336 -10.13 16.78 -14.96
N TYR A 337 -11.24 17.02 -15.68
CA TYR A 337 -11.70 18.37 -16.01
C TYR A 337 -11.99 19.21 -14.77
N ASN A 338 -12.66 18.66 -13.76
CA ASN A 338 -12.97 19.40 -12.53
C ASN A 338 -11.72 19.88 -11.80
N THR A 339 -10.67 19.04 -11.74
CA THR A 339 -9.38 19.42 -11.17
C THR A 339 -8.69 20.49 -12.02
N ALA A 340 -8.75 20.36 -13.34
CA ALA A 340 -8.17 21.32 -14.27
C ALA A 340 -8.84 22.70 -14.21
N PHE A 341 -10.17 22.77 -14.22
CA PHE A 341 -10.90 24.03 -14.03
C PHE A 341 -10.63 24.65 -12.67
N TRP A 342 -10.56 23.83 -11.62
CA TRP A 342 -10.26 24.34 -10.28
C TRP A 342 -8.89 25.01 -10.24
N ILE A 343 -7.85 24.42 -10.83
CA ILE A 343 -6.52 25.06 -10.84
C ILE A 343 -6.51 26.31 -11.72
N CYS A 344 -7.18 26.31 -12.89
CA CYS A 344 -7.28 27.51 -13.73
C CYS A 344 -7.95 28.67 -12.97
N SER A 345 -8.95 28.39 -12.13
CA SER A 345 -9.60 29.41 -11.30
C SER A 345 -8.67 29.98 -10.21
N LYS A 346 -7.64 29.22 -9.81
CA LYS A 346 -6.66 29.65 -8.82
C LYS A 346 -5.48 30.39 -9.43
N THR A 347 -5.17 30.15 -10.69
CA THR A 347 -4.05 30.78 -11.41
C THR A 347 -4.50 31.88 -12.37
N ASN A 348 -5.80 32.08 -12.53
CA ASN A 348 -6.39 33.01 -13.49
C ASN A 348 -5.96 32.74 -14.96
N GLU A 349 -5.76 31.46 -15.30
CA GLU A 349 -5.43 31.02 -16.66
C GLU A 349 -6.72 30.84 -17.48
N LYS A 350 -7.33 31.96 -17.87
CA LYS A 350 -8.65 31.99 -18.49
C LYS A 350 -8.68 31.30 -19.86
N GLU A 351 -7.65 31.48 -20.68
CA GLU A 351 -7.57 30.92 -22.03
C GLU A 351 -7.55 29.39 -21.98
N LEU A 352 -6.76 28.83 -21.05
CA LEU A 352 -6.68 27.39 -20.83
C LEU A 352 -8.02 26.83 -20.32
N ALA A 353 -8.72 27.58 -19.46
CA ALA A 353 -10.04 27.16 -18.97
C ALA A 353 -11.08 27.11 -20.09
N ILE A 354 -11.07 28.07 -21.01
CA ILE A 354 -11.97 28.07 -22.18
C ILE A 354 -11.62 26.88 -23.10
N GLU A 355 -10.34 26.67 -23.40
CA GLU A 355 -9.88 25.52 -24.20
C GLU A 355 -10.30 24.18 -23.57
N LEU A 356 -10.18 24.05 -22.25
CA LEU A 356 -10.64 22.88 -21.51
C LEU A 356 -12.15 22.66 -21.62
N PHE A 357 -12.95 23.74 -21.55
CA PHE A 357 -14.40 23.67 -21.70
C PHE A 357 -14.80 23.24 -23.11
N ASP A 358 -14.18 23.80 -24.13
CA ASP A 358 -14.41 23.42 -25.52
C ASP A 358 -14.03 21.98 -25.80
N ASN A 359 -12.89 21.54 -25.27
CA ASN A 359 -12.45 20.14 -25.40
C ASN A 359 -13.41 19.18 -24.69
N MET A 360 -13.88 19.53 -23.48
CA MET A 360 -14.87 18.72 -22.75
C MET A 360 -16.18 18.58 -23.54
N ARG A 361 -16.66 19.70 -24.12
CA ARG A 361 -17.91 19.73 -24.91
C ARG A 361 -17.84 18.89 -26.18
N LYS A 362 -16.65 18.73 -26.77
CA LYS A 362 -16.42 17.88 -27.96
C LYS A 362 -16.38 16.39 -27.62
N GLN A 363 -16.18 16.03 -26.35
CA GLN A 363 -16.09 14.64 -25.90
C GLN A 363 -17.44 14.17 -25.34
N ASP A 364 -18.22 13.46 -26.17
CA ASP A 364 -19.56 12.96 -25.77
C ASP A 364 -19.54 12.00 -24.57
N GLU A 365 -18.40 11.34 -24.31
CA GLU A 365 -18.23 10.42 -23.19
C GLU A 365 -18.14 11.13 -21.82
N VAL A 366 -17.84 12.43 -21.81
CA VAL A 366 -17.58 13.17 -20.57
C VAL A 366 -18.86 13.85 -20.08
N ILE A 367 -19.58 13.16 -19.20
CA ILE A 367 -20.79 13.71 -18.58
C ILE A 367 -20.39 14.74 -17.51
N PRO A 368 -20.76 16.03 -17.66
CA PRO A 368 -20.48 17.04 -16.66
C PRO A 368 -21.34 16.81 -15.41
N ASN A 369 -20.86 17.27 -14.25
CA ASN A 369 -21.61 17.20 -12.99
C ASN A 369 -21.67 18.55 -12.28
N GLU A 370 -22.36 18.60 -11.15
CA GLU A 370 -22.49 19.81 -10.32
C GLU A 370 -21.12 20.43 -10.01
N LYS A 371 -20.11 19.61 -9.68
CA LYS A 371 -18.75 20.10 -9.41
C LYS A 371 -18.09 20.71 -10.65
N THR A 372 -18.39 20.22 -11.84
CA THR A 372 -17.93 20.82 -13.09
C THR A 372 -18.50 22.21 -13.26
N LEU A 373 -19.81 22.36 -13.00
CA LEU A 373 -20.48 23.67 -13.03
C LEU A 373 -19.86 24.63 -12.00
N THR A 374 -19.71 24.21 -10.74
CA THR A 374 -19.07 25.03 -9.70
C THR A 374 -17.68 25.50 -10.14
N SER A 375 -16.84 24.60 -10.67
CA SER A 375 -15.49 24.96 -11.09
C SER A 375 -15.47 25.93 -12.26
N ILE A 376 -16.39 25.82 -13.22
CA ILE A 376 -16.49 26.77 -14.35
C ILE A 376 -16.98 28.14 -13.87
N LEU A 377 -17.99 28.17 -13.00
CA LEU A 377 -18.47 29.43 -12.42
C LEU A 377 -17.40 30.15 -11.61
N LEU A 378 -16.49 29.43 -10.94
CA LEU A 378 -15.33 30.02 -10.29
C LEU A 378 -14.37 30.70 -11.28
N ASN A 379 -14.19 30.14 -12.48
CA ASN A 379 -13.38 30.79 -13.53
C ASN A 379 -14.07 32.04 -14.07
N LEU A 380 -15.36 31.95 -14.38
CA LEU A 380 -16.19 33.08 -14.83
C LEU A 380 -16.16 34.25 -13.84
N ASN A 381 -16.31 33.99 -12.54
CA ASN A 381 -16.27 35.04 -11.52
C ASN A 381 -14.92 35.76 -11.44
N THR A 382 -13.84 35.12 -11.91
CA THR A 382 -12.51 35.72 -11.94
C THR A 382 -12.29 36.53 -13.23
N SER A 383 -12.78 36.04 -14.37
CA SER A 383 -12.74 36.75 -15.64
C SER A 383 -13.89 36.32 -16.55
N ASN A 384 -14.72 37.30 -16.96
CA ASN A 384 -15.84 37.09 -17.89
C ASN A 384 -15.43 37.19 -19.37
N GLU A 385 -14.19 37.61 -19.66
CA GLU A 385 -13.72 37.83 -21.02
C GLU A 385 -13.58 36.50 -21.78
N GLY A 386 -14.18 36.42 -22.97
CA GLY A 386 -14.12 35.24 -23.86
C GLY A 386 -15.10 34.11 -23.51
N TRP A 387 -15.74 34.15 -22.34
CA TRP A 387 -16.76 33.16 -21.99
C TRP A 387 -18.13 33.52 -22.55
N ASN A 388 -18.80 32.57 -23.20
CA ASN A 388 -20.22 32.68 -23.50
C ASN A 388 -21.05 32.01 -22.39
N LEU A 389 -21.51 32.80 -21.41
CA LEU A 389 -22.28 32.31 -20.27
C LEU A 389 -23.56 31.57 -20.70
N GLN A 390 -24.23 32.04 -21.77
CA GLN A 390 -25.45 31.39 -22.27
C GLN A 390 -25.14 29.99 -22.81
N GLU A 391 -24.04 29.83 -23.55
CA GLU A 391 -23.60 28.51 -24.03
C GLU A 391 -23.22 27.57 -22.88
N VAL A 392 -22.51 28.08 -21.87
CA VAL A 392 -22.16 27.30 -20.68
C VAL A 392 -23.42 26.78 -20.00
N LEU A 393 -24.40 27.65 -19.73
CA LEU A 393 -25.65 27.27 -19.08
C LEU A 393 -26.48 26.30 -19.94
N ALA A 394 -26.55 26.53 -21.26
CA ALA A 394 -27.24 25.63 -22.18
C ALA A 394 -26.60 24.23 -22.19
N TYR A 395 -25.26 24.14 -22.14
CA TYR A 395 -24.54 22.87 -22.05
C TYR A 395 -24.90 22.10 -20.76
N PHE A 396 -24.90 22.76 -19.61
CA PHE A 396 -25.26 22.12 -18.34
C PHE A 396 -26.76 21.75 -18.27
N ALA A 397 -27.64 22.56 -18.86
CA ALA A 397 -29.06 22.26 -18.98
C ALA A 397 -29.31 21.02 -19.86
N LYS A 398 -28.61 20.90 -21.00
CA LYS A 398 -28.65 19.72 -21.89
C LYS A 398 -28.29 18.43 -21.13
N HIS A 399 -27.31 18.52 -20.23
CA HIS A 399 -26.89 17.39 -19.38
C HIS A 399 -27.67 17.26 -18.06
N GLN A 400 -28.76 18.01 -17.89
CA GLN A 400 -29.65 17.97 -16.73
C GLN A 400 -28.93 18.22 -15.38
N VAL A 401 -27.84 18.98 -15.41
CA VAL A 401 -27.12 19.38 -14.18
C VAL A 401 -27.86 20.55 -13.56
N LYS A 402 -28.45 20.34 -12.38
CA LYS A 402 -29.19 21.37 -11.66
C LYS A 402 -28.22 22.20 -10.81
N PRO A 403 -28.19 23.54 -10.95
CA PRO A 403 -27.42 24.39 -10.05
C PRO A 403 -27.94 24.24 -8.61
N THR A 404 -27.05 24.16 -7.64
CA THR A 404 -27.39 24.27 -6.21
C THR A 404 -27.55 25.73 -5.83
N SER A 405 -28.04 25.99 -4.60
CA SER A 405 -28.15 27.35 -4.07
C SER A 405 -26.84 28.13 -4.16
N ARG A 406 -25.69 27.46 -4.03
CA ARG A 406 -24.38 28.12 -4.14
C ARG A 406 -24.08 28.56 -5.57
N GLU A 407 -24.29 27.69 -6.55
CA GLU A 407 -24.08 28.05 -7.96
C GLU A 407 -25.05 29.15 -8.40
N TYR A 408 -26.29 29.15 -7.91
CA TYR A 408 -27.23 30.25 -8.18
C TYR A 408 -26.73 31.59 -7.63
N SER A 409 -26.19 31.64 -6.41
CA SER A 409 -25.60 32.87 -5.87
C SER A 409 -24.43 33.37 -6.72
N GLN A 410 -23.55 32.45 -7.15
CA GLN A 410 -22.42 32.78 -8.04
C GLN A 410 -22.90 33.30 -9.40
N LEU A 411 -23.95 32.70 -9.97
CA LEU A 411 -24.53 33.17 -11.23
C LEU A 411 -25.09 34.59 -11.10
N VAL A 412 -25.81 34.90 -10.02
CA VAL A 412 -26.31 36.25 -9.77
C VAL A 412 -25.15 37.25 -9.64
N GLU A 413 -24.08 36.87 -8.95
CA GLU A 413 -22.88 37.69 -8.80
C GLU A 413 -22.20 37.97 -10.16
N ILE A 414 -22.01 36.94 -10.98
CA ILE A 414 -21.45 37.05 -12.34
C ILE A 414 -22.32 37.94 -13.23
N LEU A 415 -23.64 37.74 -13.21
CA LEU A 415 -24.60 38.52 -14.00
C LEU A 415 -24.67 39.98 -13.54
N SER A 416 -24.53 40.23 -12.24
CA SER A 416 -24.52 41.60 -11.70
C SER A 416 -23.21 42.36 -11.98
N SER A 417 -22.12 41.63 -12.17
CA SER A 417 -20.78 42.19 -12.42
C SER A 417 -20.43 42.29 -13.91
N THR A 418 -21.21 41.68 -14.81
CA THR A 418 -21.04 41.85 -16.27
C THR A 418 -21.74 43.14 -16.73
N PRO A 419 -21.00 44.20 -17.11
CA PRO A 419 -21.58 45.52 -17.36
C PRO A 419 -22.36 45.66 -18.68
N SER A 420 -22.77 44.55 -19.32
CA SER A 420 -23.26 44.58 -20.70
C SER A 420 -24.31 43.51 -21.04
N ILE A 421 -24.97 42.90 -20.07
CA ILE A 421 -26.23 42.23 -20.40
C ILE A 421 -27.24 43.36 -20.52
N GLU A 422 -27.48 43.83 -21.75
CA GLU A 422 -28.72 44.54 -22.06
C GLU A 422 -29.83 43.64 -21.56
N TYR A 423 -30.40 44.00 -20.40
CA TYR A 423 -31.63 43.39 -19.97
C TYR A 423 -32.60 43.61 -21.13
N PRO A 424 -33.21 42.54 -21.70
CA PRO A 424 -34.24 42.74 -22.70
C PRO A 424 -35.22 43.74 -22.11
N ASP A 425 -35.46 44.81 -22.89
CA ASP A 425 -36.28 45.94 -22.47
C ASP A 425 -37.51 45.38 -21.75
N ILE A 426 -37.75 45.83 -20.51
CA ILE A 426 -38.80 45.26 -19.65
C ILE A 426 -40.17 45.32 -20.36
N ASP A 427 -40.33 46.25 -21.31
CA ASP A 427 -41.49 46.35 -22.18
C ASP A 427 -41.65 45.20 -23.19
N GLN A 428 -40.57 44.51 -23.58
CA GLN A 428 -40.60 43.28 -24.40
C GLN A 428 -40.92 42.02 -23.57
N LEU A 429 -40.76 42.08 -22.24
CA LEU A 429 -41.13 41.00 -21.33
C LEU A 429 -42.55 41.11 -20.79
N LYS A 430 -43.29 42.17 -21.14
CA LYS A 430 -44.73 42.21 -20.89
C LYS A 430 -45.35 41.06 -21.70
N PRO A 431 -45.95 40.05 -21.04
CA PRO A 431 -46.67 39.02 -21.77
C PRO A 431 -47.71 39.72 -22.63
N GLU A 432 -47.71 39.43 -23.94
CA GLU A 432 -48.80 39.89 -24.81
C GLU A 432 -50.11 39.56 -24.10
N PRO A 433 -51.04 40.54 -23.96
CA PRO A 433 -52.26 40.38 -23.20
C PRO A 433 -52.98 39.16 -23.72
N THR A 434 -52.83 38.06 -23.00
CA THR A 434 -53.37 36.79 -23.41
C THR A 434 -54.87 36.96 -23.32
N ILE A 435 -55.54 36.98 -24.46
CA ILE A 435 -56.99 36.99 -24.53
C ILE A 435 -57.43 35.66 -23.92
N VAL A 436 -57.71 35.68 -22.62
CA VAL A 436 -58.20 34.52 -21.87
C VAL A 436 -59.63 34.28 -22.34
N ASN A 437 -59.78 33.51 -23.42
CA ASN A 437 -61.02 32.82 -23.72
C ASN A 437 -61.22 31.75 -22.64
N LYS A 438 -61.92 32.14 -21.56
CA LYS A 438 -62.39 31.23 -20.52
C LYS A 438 -63.32 30.20 -21.16
N SER A 439 -62.77 29.06 -21.55
CA SER A 439 -63.57 27.88 -21.84
C SER A 439 -64.17 27.37 -20.53
N PRO A 440 -65.47 27.01 -20.51
CA PRO A 440 -66.14 26.57 -19.30
C PRO A 440 -65.53 25.26 -18.77
N PRO A 441 -65.56 25.04 -17.45
CA PRO A 441 -64.93 23.88 -16.83
C PRO A 441 -65.54 22.59 -17.39
N ARG A 442 -64.72 21.81 -18.10
CA ARG A 442 -65.06 20.50 -18.63
C ARG A 442 -65.38 19.60 -17.43
N ARG A 443 -66.65 19.24 -17.24
CA ARG A 443 -67.06 18.21 -16.26
C ARG A 443 -66.37 16.90 -16.67
N LYS A 444 -65.43 16.43 -15.84
CA LYS A 444 -64.82 15.10 -15.99
C LYS A 444 -65.92 14.05 -16.03
N THR A 445 -65.92 13.23 -17.07
CA THR A 445 -66.85 12.11 -17.22
C THR A 445 -66.61 11.07 -16.12
N GLN A 446 -67.62 10.26 -15.80
CA GLN A 446 -67.51 9.25 -14.75
C GLN A 446 -66.38 8.24 -15.05
N GLU A 447 -66.13 7.96 -16.34
CA GLU A 447 -65.03 7.11 -16.79
C GLU A 447 -63.63 7.67 -16.44
N GLU A 448 -63.43 8.99 -16.53
CA GLU A 448 -62.15 9.62 -16.11
C GLU A 448 -61.94 9.57 -14.58
N LYS A 449 -63.03 9.52 -13.80
CA LYS A 449 -62.94 9.35 -12.34
C LYS A 449 -62.64 7.90 -11.97
N ASP A 450 -63.20 6.95 -12.71
CA ASP A 450 -62.99 5.53 -12.47
C ASP A 450 -61.58 5.08 -12.89
N LEU A 451 -61.02 5.66 -13.97
CA LEU A 451 -59.63 5.42 -14.40
C LEU A 451 -58.61 5.93 -13.35
N ALA A 452 -58.84 7.12 -12.80
CA ALA A 452 -57.99 7.69 -11.75
C ALA A 452 -58.07 6.89 -10.43
N ALA A 453 -59.21 6.27 -10.13
CA ALA A 453 -59.36 5.38 -8.98
C ALA A 453 -58.59 4.06 -9.16
N THR A 454 -58.54 3.52 -10.39
CA THR A 454 -57.75 2.31 -10.70
C THR A 454 -56.24 2.54 -10.64
N GLU A 455 -55.73 3.70 -11.09
CA GLU A 455 -54.30 4.04 -10.98
C GLU A 455 -53.83 4.23 -9.52
N ALA A 456 -54.72 4.73 -8.65
CA ALA A 456 -54.42 4.89 -7.22
C ALA A 456 -54.33 3.55 -6.45
N MET A 457 -54.90 2.46 -6.98
CA MET A 457 -54.81 1.13 -6.36
C MET A 457 -53.52 0.37 -6.71
N ILE A 458 -52.88 0.68 -7.85
CA ILE A 458 -51.70 -0.05 -8.34
C ILE A 458 -50.39 0.47 -7.73
N SER A 459 -50.40 1.64 -7.07
CA SER A 459 -49.20 2.36 -6.62
C SER A 459 -49.01 2.40 -5.09
N LYS A 460 -49.21 1.28 -4.38
CA LYS A 460 -48.75 1.14 -2.98
C LYS A 460 -47.42 0.37 -2.93
N PRO A 461 -46.26 1.04 -2.77
CA PRO A 461 -45.01 0.33 -2.55
C PRO A 461 -45.04 -0.39 -1.20
N ILE A 462 -44.68 -1.68 -1.22
CA ILE A 462 -44.47 -2.50 -0.03
C ILE A 462 -43.36 -1.83 0.80
N ARG A 463 -43.75 -1.23 1.92
CA ARG A 463 -42.86 -0.57 2.88
C ARG A 463 -42.00 -1.63 3.55
N ALA A 464 -40.79 -1.84 3.03
CA ALA A 464 -39.79 -2.69 3.68
C ALA A 464 -39.51 -2.14 5.09
N LYS A 465 -39.69 -2.99 6.10
CA LYS A 465 -39.37 -2.66 7.50
C LYS A 465 -37.87 -2.35 7.60
N PRO A 466 -37.47 -1.27 8.29
CA PRO A 466 -36.05 -0.99 8.50
C PRO A 466 -35.42 -2.15 9.29
N LEU A 467 -34.40 -2.77 8.70
CA LEU A 467 -33.54 -3.73 9.38
C LEU A 467 -32.94 -3.04 10.60
N LYS A 468 -33.23 -3.60 11.79
CA LYS A 468 -32.63 -3.17 13.05
C LYS A 468 -31.10 -3.21 12.90
N PRO A 469 -30.37 -2.15 13.29
CA PRO A 469 -28.91 -2.19 13.29
C PRO A 469 -28.45 -3.32 14.20
N ALA A 470 -27.51 -4.13 13.71
CA ALA A 470 -26.88 -5.20 14.48
C ALA A 470 -26.33 -4.63 15.81
N PRO A 471 -26.50 -5.35 16.93
CA PRO A 471 -25.98 -4.90 18.21
C PRO A 471 -24.46 -4.74 18.11
N ARG A 472 -23.98 -3.52 18.34
CA ARG A 472 -22.55 -3.25 18.51
C ARG A 472 -22.05 -4.11 19.66
N TYR A 473 -21.21 -5.09 19.37
CA TYR A 473 -20.43 -5.80 20.39
C TYR A 473 -19.62 -4.75 21.16
N ARG A 474 -20.05 -4.48 22.40
CA ARG A 474 -19.21 -3.78 23.38
C ARG A 474 -18.02 -4.69 23.65
N THR A 475 -16.84 -4.28 23.23
CA THR A 475 -15.58 -4.86 23.70
C THR A 475 -15.56 -4.77 25.23
N PRO A 476 -15.22 -5.86 25.95
CA PRO A 476 -15.09 -5.83 27.41
C PRO A 476 -14.12 -4.74 27.82
N ARG A 477 -14.57 -3.83 28.69
CA ARG A 477 -13.70 -2.88 29.38
C ARG A 477 -12.71 -3.69 30.21
N GLU A 478 -11.42 -3.54 29.94
CA GLU A 478 -10.37 -4.07 30.80
C GLU A 478 -10.58 -3.54 32.23
N PRO A 479 -10.49 -4.40 33.26
CA PRO A 479 -10.55 -3.96 34.64
C PRO A 479 -9.32 -3.11 34.94
N LYS A 480 -9.55 -1.84 35.30
CA LYS A 480 -8.52 -0.97 35.89
C LYS A 480 -7.94 -1.69 37.10
N LYS A 481 -6.67 -2.07 37.03
CA LYS A 481 -5.92 -2.57 38.18
C LYS A 481 -5.86 -1.45 39.23
N ALA A 482 -6.37 -1.75 40.41
CA ALA A 482 -6.17 -0.94 41.61
C ALA A 482 -4.67 -0.90 41.92
N VAL A 483 -4.11 0.30 41.95
CA VAL A 483 -2.78 0.55 42.49
C VAL A 483 -2.92 0.51 44.01
N ASN A 484 -2.55 -0.62 44.61
CA ASN A 484 -2.31 -0.71 46.05
C ASN A 484 -0.89 -0.24 46.31
N THR A 485 -0.75 0.99 46.80
CA THR A 485 0.45 1.48 47.48
C THR A 485 0.43 0.93 48.91
N THR A 486 1.28 -0.05 49.18
CA THR A 486 1.71 -0.37 50.55
C THR A 486 3.23 -0.28 50.61
N ASN A 487 3.68 0.65 51.44
CA ASN A 487 5.03 0.78 51.94
C ASN A 487 5.58 -0.56 52.40
N ASN A 488 6.80 -0.88 51.98
CA ASN A 488 7.73 -1.57 52.84
C ASN A 488 9.16 -1.27 52.43
N GLU A 489 9.87 -0.65 53.37
CA GLU A 489 11.31 -0.50 53.41
C GLU A 489 11.98 -1.87 53.30
N LYS A 490 13.00 -1.98 52.45
CA LYS A 490 14.23 -2.74 52.72
C LYS A 490 15.26 -2.53 51.62
N ASN A 491 16.39 -2.00 52.06
CA ASN A 491 17.74 -2.04 51.50
C ASN A 491 17.96 -3.01 50.33
N VAL A 492 18.23 -2.47 49.15
CA VAL A 492 19.03 -3.15 48.12
C VAL A 492 19.96 -2.12 47.47
N VAL A 493 21.24 -2.49 47.45
CA VAL A 493 22.40 -1.81 46.90
C VAL A 493 22.20 -1.46 45.41
N GLU A 494 22.35 -0.18 45.05
CA GLU A 494 22.41 0.27 43.66
C GLU A 494 23.82 0.07 43.07
N PRO A 495 23.95 -0.45 41.84
CA PRO A 495 25.21 -0.46 41.14
C PRO A 495 25.48 0.89 40.47
N THR A 496 26.56 1.53 40.90
CA THR A 496 27.28 2.58 40.19
C THR A 496 27.65 2.16 38.77
N SER A 497 27.03 2.78 37.77
CA SER A 497 27.70 3.20 36.53
C SER A 497 26.69 3.99 35.71
N TRP A 498 26.97 5.28 35.49
CA TRP A 498 26.55 6.19 34.42
C TRP A 498 26.84 7.59 34.98
N LYS A 499 28.13 7.84 35.30
CA LYS A 499 28.63 9.19 35.51
C LYS A 499 28.65 9.87 34.15
N ARG A 500 27.69 10.78 33.96
CA ARG A 500 27.68 11.74 32.86
C ARG A 500 28.73 12.79 33.19
N GLU A 501 29.82 12.81 32.43
CA GLU A 501 30.83 13.87 32.53
C GLU A 501 30.19 15.22 32.23
N GLU A 502 30.30 16.12 33.20
CA GLU A 502 30.15 17.55 33.02
C GLU A 502 31.34 18.06 32.19
N ARG A 503 31.08 18.60 31.00
CA ARG A 503 31.95 19.59 30.38
C ARG A 503 31.22 20.92 30.38
N GLU A 504 31.67 21.78 31.28
CA GLU A 504 31.39 23.21 31.27
C GLU A 504 32.19 23.92 30.15
N LYS A 505 31.52 24.91 29.54
CA LYS A 505 32.01 26.18 28.95
C LYS A 505 32.88 26.02 27.68
N GLU A 506 32.68 26.75 26.59
CA GLU A 506 32.47 28.19 26.48
C GLU A 506 32.04 28.48 25.03
N LEU A 507 30.92 29.17 24.78
CA LEU A 507 30.65 29.79 23.48
C LEU A 507 29.78 31.02 23.69
N THR A 508 30.41 32.15 23.39
CA THR A 508 29.93 33.52 23.41
C THR A 508 28.63 33.69 22.64
N LYS A 509 27.61 34.25 23.29
CA LYS A 509 26.41 34.79 22.64
C LYS A 509 26.74 36.16 22.05
N GLU A 510 26.68 36.28 20.73
CA GLU A 510 26.49 37.56 20.05
C GLU A 510 24.99 37.96 20.07
N PRO A 511 24.67 39.27 20.10
CA PRO A 511 23.31 39.76 20.23
C PRO A 511 22.55 39.75 18.89
N GLU A 512 21.32 39.22 18.91
CA GLU A 512 20.36 39.31 17.81
C GLU A 512 19.97 40.77 17.53
N PRO A 513 19.93 41.22 16.26
CA PRO A 513 19.39 42.52 15.91
C PRO A 513 17.85 42.49 15.87
N LYS A 514 17.27 43.50 16.53
CA LYS A 514 15.84 43.83 16.52
C LYS A 514 15.35 44.00 15.07
N LYS A 515 14.26 43.30 14.72
CA LYS A 515 13.46 43.62 13.53
C LYS A 515 12.25 44.43 13.96
N ASP A 516 12.37 45.74 13.80
CA ASP A 516 11.24 46.63 13.60
C ASP A 516 10.71 46.51 12.16
N SER A 517 9.48 46.99 11.98
CA SER A 517 8.85 47.42 10.71
C SER A 517 7.73 46.54 10.17
N SER A 518 6.53 46.90 10.62
CA SER A 518 5.40 47.36 9.80
C SER A 518 5.34 47.00 8.31
N CYS A 519 4.22 46.38 7.92
CA CYS A 519 3.47 46.79 6.74
C CYS A 519 1.99 46.46 6.91
N SER A 520 1.22 47.50 7.25
CA SER A 520 -0.17 47.66 6.85
C SER A 520 -0.18 48.06 5.38
N ILE A 521 -0.90 47.36 4.51
CA ILE A 521 -1.50 47.93 3.29
C ILE A 521 -2.87 47.25 3.09
N MET A 522 -3.78 48.12 2.65
CA MET A 522 -5.22 47.98 2.37
C MET A 522 -5.61 46.78 1.52
#